data_AF-A0AAD0HZY7-F1
#
_entry.id   AF-A0AAD0HZY7-F1
#
_cell.length_a   1.000
_cell.length_b   1.000
_cell.length_c   1.000
_cell.angle_alpha   90.00
_cell.angle_beta   90.00
_cell.angle_gamma   90.00
#
_symmetry.space_group_name_H-M   'P 1'
#
loop_
_entity.id
_entity.type
_entity.pdbx_description
1 polymer ?
#
loop_
_entity_poly.entity_id
_entity_poly.type
_entity_poly.pdbx_seq_one_letter_code
_entity_poly.pdbx_strand_id
1 'polypeptide(L)'
;MVIPDKTPSLSWADASQPMQAWWQQYCLISTMPLVRLQVTWLENITQAIQMEVQLFQAIAKSSEKLTLCLTESAYSCNAAELTEHYQEMVKTLTDANIERLAKVSQLSHEFRRCLWEEI
;
A
#
# COMPACT_ATOMS: atom_id res chain seq x y z
N MET A 1 -77.52 -15.77 -3.50
CA MET A 1 -76.51 -15.58 -2.43
C MET A 1 -75.19 -16.09 -2.98
N VAL A 2 -74.31 -15.19 -3.41
CA VAL A 2 -72.94 -15.51 -3.84
C VAL A 2 -72.05 -14.54 -3.08
N ILE A 3 -71.28 -15.08 -2.14
CA ILE A 3 -70.31 -14.32 -1.37
C ILE A 3 -69.06 -14.24 -2.24
N PRO A 4 -68.57 -13.04 -2.63
CA PRO A 4 -67.34 -12.96 -3.39
C PRO A 4 -66.18 -13.38 -2.49
N ASP A 5 -65.49 -14.43 -2.89
CA ASP A 5 -64.28 -14.92 -2.25
C ASP A 5 -63.20 -13.84 -2.38
N LYS A 6 -63.01 -13.08 -1.31
CA LYS A 6 -62.02 -12.02 -1.22
C LYS A 6 -60.72 -12.63 -0.74
N THR A 7 -60.17 -13.56 -1.53
CA THR A 7 -58.79 -14.00 -1.34
C THR A 7 -57.92 -12.76 -1.56
N PRO A 8 -57.13 -12.31 -0.56
CA PRO A 8 -56.23 -11.20 -0.76
C PRO A 8 -55.20 -11.65 -1.79
N SER A 9 -55.31 -11.13 -3.02
CA SER A 9 -54.27 -11.32 -4.02
C SER A 9 -53.03 -10.60 -3.49
N LEU A 10 -52.09 -11.39 -2.97
CA LEU A 10 -50.78 -10.88 -2.58
C LEU A 10 -50.21 -10.22 -3.85
N SER A 11 -49.94 -8.92 -3.79
CA SER A 11 -49.44 -8.24 -4.98
C SER A 11 -48.08 -8.85 -5.34
N TRP A 12 -47.80 -8.99 -6.63
CA TRP A 12 -46.50 -9.50 -7.09
C TRP A 12 -45.33 -8.68 -6.50
N ALA A 13 -45.57 -7.40 -6.19
CA ALA A 13 -44.63 -6.53 -5.52
C ALA A 13 -44.31 -7.03 -4.11
N ASP A 14 -45.32 -7.40 -3.32
CA ASP A 14 -45.16 -7.96 -1.97
C ASP A 14 -44.51 -9.35 -2.01
N ALA A 15 -44.85 -10.17 -3.01
CA ALA A 15 -44.24 -11.49 -3.21
C ALA A 15 -42.76 -11.43 -3.62
N SER A 16 -42.34 -10.34 -4.28
CA SER A 16 -40.96 -10.16 -4.76
C SER A 16 -39.99 -9.57 -3.73
N GLN A 17 -40.53 -9.00 -2.63
CA GLN A 17 -39.73 -8.37 -1.56
C GLN A 17 -38.59 -9.25 -1.02
N PRO A 18 -38.80 -10.55 -0.70
CA PRO A 18 -37.71 -11.39 -0.19
C PRO A 18 -36.60 -11.61 -1.22
N MET A 19 -36.96 -11.71 -2.50
CA MET A 19 -35.98 -11.89 -3.57
C MET A 19 -35.20 -10.62 -3.85
N GLN A 20 -35.84 -9.45 -3.77
CA GLN A 20 -35.15 -8.16 -3.83
C GLN A 20 -34.20 -7.96 -2.65
N ALA A 21 -34.64 -8.27 -1.43
CA ALA A 21 -33.79 -8.18 -0.24
C ALA A 21 -32.58 -9.13 -0.33
N TRP A 22 -32.80 -10.38 -0.77
CA TRP A 22 -31.71 -11.33 -1.02
C TRP A 22 -30.75 -10.82 -2.08
N TRP A 23 -31.24 -10.28 -3.20
CA TRP A 23 -30.40 -9.75 -4.27
C TRP A 23 -29.54 -8.57 -3.79
N GLN A 24 -30.13 -7.63 -3.05
CA GLN A 24 -29.38 -6.51 -2.46
C GLN A 24 -28.30 -7.00 -1.51
N GLN A 25 -28.62 -7.96 -0.66
CA GLN A 25 -27.66 -8.54 0.29
C GLN A 25 -26.55 -9.31 -0.44
N TYR A 26 -26.89 -10.05 -1.49
CA TYR A 26 -25.92 -10.74 -2.34
C TYR A 26 -24.97 -9.73 -3.02
N CYS A 27 -25.49 -8.65 -3.59
CA CYS A 27 -24.68 -7.58 -4.18
C CYS A 27 -23.68 -7.01 -3.16
N LEU A 28 -24.11 -6.72 -1.94
CA LEU A 28 -23.23 -6.20 -0.88
C LEU A 28 -22.14 -7.20 -0.47
N ILE A 29 -22.47 -8.49 -0.39
CA ILE A 29 -21.50 -9.53 -0.02
C ILE A 29 -20.55 -9.83 -1.19
N SER A 30 -21.03 -9.77 -2.42
CA SER A 30 -20.25 -10.07 -3.63
C SER A 30 -19.12 -9.07 -3.88
N THR A 31 -19.20 -7.85 -3.35
CA THR A 31 -18.15 -6.84 -3.48
C THR A 31 -17.08 -6.95 -2.40
N MET A 32 -17.30 -7.73 -1.33
CA MET A 32 -16.35 -7.85 -0.21
C MET A 32 -14.95 -8.32 -0.64
N PRO A 33 -14.77 -9.33 -1.51
CA PRO A 33 -13.44 -9.73 -1.98
C PRO A 33 -12.71 -8.60 -2.71
N LEU A 34 -13.43 -7.83 -3.54
CA LEU A 34 -12.86 -6.68 -4.23
C LEU A 34 -12.42 -5.59 -3.25
N VAL A 35 -13.22 -5.32 -2.22
CA VAL A 35 -12.86 -4.36 -1.16
C VAL A 35 -11.61 -4.82 -0.41
N ARG A 36 -11.53 -6.09 -0.01
CA ARG A 36 -10.35 -6.64 0.66
C ARG A 36 -9.10 -6.56 -0.22
N LEU A 37 -9.23 -6.89 -1.50
CA LEU A 37 -8.14 -6.76 -2.47
C LEU A 37 -7.65 -5.31 -2.60
N GLN A 38 -8.57 -4.34 -2.68
CA GLN A 38 -8.21 -2.91 -2.72
C GLN A 38 -7.46 -2.47 -1.47
N VAL A 39 -7.88 -2.93 -0.29
CA VAL A 39 -7.18 -2.66 0.97
C VAL A 39 -5.77 -3.23 0.96
N THR A 40 -5.62 -4.52 0.63
CA THR A 40 -4.30 -5.16 0.54
C THR A 40 -3.38 -4.48 -0.47
N TRP A 41 -3.92 -4.01 -1.59
CA TRP A 41 -3.15 -3.26 -2.59
C TRP A 41 -2.64 -1.92 -2.03
N LEU A 42 -3.50 -1.16 -1.34
CA LEU A 42 -3.12 0.12 -0.71
C LEU A 42 -2.07 -0.06 0.39
N GLU A 43 -2.17 -1.13 1.18
CA GLU A 43 -1.19 -1.47 2.21
C GLU A 43 0.18 -1.75 1.59
N ASN A 44 0.23 -2.53 0.51
CA ASN A 44 1.48 -2.83 -0.21
C ASN A 44 2.11 -1.57 -0.82
N ILE A 45 1.30 -0.67 -1.39
CA ILE A 45 1.79 0.63 -1.91
C ILE A 45 2.35 1.49 -0.80
N THR A 46 1.66 1.57 0.33
CA THR A 46 2.09 2.37 1.48
C THR A 46 3.46 1.89 1.99
N GLN A 47 3.65 0.57 2.08
CA GLN A 47 4.93 -0.03 2.45
C GLN A 47 6.04 0.32 1.44
N ALA A 48 5.75 0.27 0.13
CA ALA A 48 6.70 0.67 -0.90
C ALA A 48 7.12 2.14 -0.78
N ILE A 49 6.14 3.04 -0.61
CA ILE A 49 6.39 4.48 -0.42
C ILE A 49 7.25 4.73 0.83
N GLN A 50 6.97 4.03 1.93
CA GLN A 50 7.73 4.19 3.17
C GLN A 50 9.21 3.84 2.99
N MET A 51 9.52 2.83 2.18
CA MET A 51 10.91 2.49 1.85
C MET A 51 11.59 3.56 0.99
N GLU A 52 10.89 4.15 0.02
CA GLU A 52 11.42 5.26 -0.78
C GLU A 52 11.70 6.50 0.10
N VAL A 53 10.81 6.80 1.06
CA VAL A 53 11.03 7.88 2.04
C VAL A 53 12.29 7.63 2.87
N GLN A 54 12.52 6.41 3.34
CA GLN A 54 13.73 6.05 4.09
C GLN A 54 15.00 6.26 3.26
N LEU A 55 14.97 5.87 1.98
CA LEU A 55 16.08 6.10 1.05
C LEU A 55 16.35 7.60 0.86
N PHE A 56 15.31 8.40 0.62
CA PHE A 56 15.46 9.85 0.47
C PHE A 56 15.99 10.53 1.73
N GLN A 57 15.57 10.07 2.91
CA GLN A 57 16.13 10.56 4.17
C GLN A 57 17.62 10.23 4.32
N ALA A 58 18.04 9.02 3.93
CA ALA A 58 19.46 8.64 3.94
C ALA A 58 20.27 9.51 2.98
N ILE A 59 19.76 9.73 1.75
CA ILE A 59 20.38 10.63 0.77
C ILE A 59 20.52 12.04 1.35
N ALA A 60 19.43 12.63 1.85
CA ALA A 60 19.43 13.98 2.37
C ALA A 60 20.46 14.18 3.50
N LYS A 61 20.51 13.26 4.48
CA LYS A 61 21.48 13.29 5.58
C LYS A 61 22.92 13.16 5.10
N SER A 62 23.17 12.29 4.11
CA SER A 62 24.51 12.09 3.57
C SER A 62 25.01 13.30 2.76
N SER A 63 24.13 13.91 1.99
CA SER A 63 24.40 15.15 1.25
C SER A 63 24.64 16.33 2.18
N GLU A 64 23.89 16.41 3.29
CA GLU A 64 24.11 17.42 4.33
C GLU A 64 25.51 17.30 4.93
N LYS A 65 25.92 16.09 5.36
CA LYS A 65 27.28 15.84 5.88
C LYS A 65 28.39 16.28 4.90
N LEU A 66 28.26 15.92 3.62
CA LEU A 66 29.23 16.34 2.60
C LEU A 66 29.25 17.86 2.40
N THR A 67 28.06 18.48 2.37
CA THR A 67 27.94 19.93 2.24
C THR A 67 28.58 20.65 3.42
N LEU A 68 28.38 20.16 4.64
CA LEU A 68 29.02 20.72 5.84
C LEU A 68 30.55 20.62 5.77
N CYS A 69 31.11 19.46 5.43
CA CYS A 69 32.57 19.30 5.22
C CYS A 69 33.12 20.26 4.14
N LEU A 70 32.34 20.56 3.10
CA LEU A 70 32.77 21.48 2.02
C LEU A 70 32.59 22.97 2.36
N THR A 71 31.68 23.33 3.28
CA THR A 71 31.27 24.72 3.52
C THR A 71 31.70 25.29 4.88
N GLU A 72 31.95 24.46 5.91
CA GLU A 72 32.41 24.93 7.21
C GLU A 72 33.90 25.33 7.16
N SER A 73 34.14 26.63 7.00
CA SER A 73 35.42 27.24 6.70
C SER A 73 36.33 27.53 7.92
N ALA A 74 36.11 26.91 9.08
CA ALA A 74 36.95 27.13 10.27
C ALA A 74 38.13 26.14 10.35
N TYR A 75 37.97 24.94 9.79
CA TYR A 75 39.02 23.95 9.55
C TYR A 75 38.70 23.31 8.21
N SER A 76 39.52 23.55 7.18
CA SER A 76 39.30 22.97 5.86
C SER A 76 39.33 21.44 5.98
N CYS A 77 38.18 20.79 5.75
CA CYS A 77 38.08 19.34 5.62
C CYS A 77 39.17 18.86 4.68
N ASN A 78 40.11 18.05 5.18
CA ASN A 78 41.26 17.63 4.37
C ASN A 78 40.82 16.58 3.33
N ALA A 79 41.64 16.36 2.30
CA ALA A 79 41.28 15.45 1.21
C ALA A 79 40.98 14.01 1.66
N ALA A 80 41.60 13.55 2.75
CA ALA A 80 41.35 12.23 3.31
C ALA A 80 39.99 12.16 4.03
N GLU A 81 39.63 13.18 4.82
CA GLU A 81 38.33 13.30 5.50
C GLU A 81 37.18 13.40 4.48
N LEU A 82 37.35 14.18 3.42
CA LEU A 82 36.36 14.26 2.34
C LEU A 82 36.17 12.89 1.64
N THR A 83 37.28 12.19 1.40
CA THR A 83 37.23 10.85 0.78
C THR A 83 36.53 9.85 1.70
N GLU A 84 36.79 9.92 3.00
CA GLU A 84 36.13 9.08 4.00
C GLU A 84 34.61 9.35 4.04
N HIS A 85 34.18 10.61 4.12
CA HIS A 85 32.77 10.98 4.10
C HIS A 85 32.07 10.56 2.79
N TYR A 86 32.76 10.68 1.65
CA TYR A 86 32.23 10.21 0.37
C TYR A 86 32.05 8.68 0.36
N GLN A 87 33.05 7.94 0.84
CA GLN A 87 32.96 6.47 0.94
C GLN A 87 31.85 6.03 1.91
N GLU A 88 31.71 6.69 3.05
CA GLU A 88 30.63 6.46 4.01
C GLU A 88 29.26 6.70 3.38
N MET A 89 29.09 7.79 2.63
CA MET A 89 27.85 8.09 1.89
C MET A 89 27.54 7.00 0.87
N VAL A 90 28.49 6.67 -0.01
CA VAL A 90 28.28 5.69 -1.08
C VAL A 90 27.92 4.33 -0.50
N LYS A 91 28.59 3.91 0.58
CA LYS A 91 28.29 2.68 1.28
C LYS A 91 26.88 2.71 1.89
N THR A 92 26.54 3.75 2.64
CA THR A 92 25.22 3.90 3.27
C THR A 92 24.10 3.87 2.24
N LEU A 93 24.27 4.56 1.11
CA LEU A 93 23.29 4.59 0.03
C LEU A 93 23.15 3.22 -0.64
N THR A 94 24.27 2.55 -0.89
CA THR A 94 24.28 1.22 -1.51
C THR A 94 23.58 0.20 -0.62
N ASP A 95 23.91 0.18 0.68
CA ASP A 95 23.31 -0.74 1.65
C ASP A 95 21.79 -0.50 1.76
N ALA A 96 21.37 0.76 1.90
CA ALA A 96 19.95 1.12 1.95
C ALA A 96 19.19 0.73 0.67
N ASN A 97 19.83 0.88 -0.50
CA ASN A 97 19.19 0.54 -1.78
C ASN A 97 19.12 -0.97 -2.01
N ILE A 98 20.12 -1.75 -1.58
CA ILE A 98 20.08 -3.22 -1.60
C ILE A 98 18.98 -3.73 -0.66
N GLU A 99 18.89 -3.18 0.55
CA GLU A 99 17.84 -3.53 1.50
C GLU A 99 16.44 -3.23 0.95
N ARG A 100 16.28 -2.05 0.34
CA ARG A 100 15.03 -1.65 -0.35
C ARG A 100 14.66 -2.64 -1.45
N LEU A 101 15.61 -3.00 -2.33
CA LEU A 101 15.36 -3.95 -3.43
C LEU A 101 14.95 -5.33 -2.91
N ALA A 102 15.59 -5.81 -1.83
CA ALA A 102 15.22 -7.07 -1.18
C ALA A 102 13.78 -7.03 -0.66
N LYS A 103 13.39 -5.97 0.06
CA LYS A 103 12.02 -5.82 0.59
C LYS A 103 10.96 -5.65 -0.51
N VAL A 104 11.24 -4.84 -1.54
CA VAL A 104 10.35 -4.69 -2.71
C VAL A 104 10.13 -6.03 -3.42
N SER A 105 11.17 -6.87 -3.53
CA SER A 105 11.03 -8.20 -4.11
C SER A 105 10.07 -9.10 -3.31
N GLN A 106 10.06 -8.97 -1.98
CA GLN A 106 9.17 -9.73 -1.09
C GLN A 106 7.72 -9.23 -1.17
N LEU A 107 7.49 -7.91 -1.22
CA LEU A 107 6.15 -7.33 -1.40
C LEU A 107 5.45 -7.85 -2.67
N SER A 108 6.20 -8.04 -3.77
CA SER A 108 5.65 -8.64 -4.99
C SER A 108 5.16 -10.07 -4.79
N HIS A 109 5.82 -10.86 -3.94
CA HIS A 109 5.40 -12.21 -3.61
C HIS A 109 4.18 -12.21 -2.68
N GLU A 110 4.18 -11.38 -1.63
CA GLU A 110 3.06 -11.27 -0.70
C GLU A 110 1.80 -10.73 -1.37
N PHE A 111 1.92 -9.68 -2.19
CA PHE A 111 0.79 -9.17 -2.97
C PHE A 111 0.15 -10.25 -3.83
N ARG A 112 0.97 -11.03 -4.57
CA ARG A 112 0.47 -12.14 -5.39
C ARG A 112 -0.20 -13.23 -4.54
N ARG A 113 0.34 -13.54 -3.37
CA ARG A 113 -0.25 -14.51 -2.44
C ARG A 113 -1.61 -14.03 -1.95
N CYS A 114 -1.72 -12.81 -1.44
CA CYS A 114 -3.00 -12.29 -0.96
C CYS A 114 -4.03 -12.16 -2.09
N LEU A 115 -3.59 -11.85 -3.31
CA LEU A 115 -4.46 -11.82 -4.48
C LEU A 115 -5.02 -13.21 -4.81
N TRP A 116 -4.23 -14.27 -4.63
CA TRP A 116 -4.69 -15.66 -4.75
C TRP A 116 -5.61 -16.13 -3.61
N GLU A 117 -5.47 -15.57 -2.40
CA GLU A 117 -6.34 -15.91 -1.27
C GLU A 117 -7.76 -15.31 -1.40
N GLU A 118 -7.94 -14.31 -2.27
CA GLU A 118 -9.20 -13.58 -2.49
C GLU A 118 -9.95 -13.96 -3.79
N ILE A 119 -9.35 -14.80 -4.66
CA ILE A 119 -9.97 -15.36 -5.89
C ILE A 119 -10.54 -16.75 -5.59
#